data_AF-A0A930TN68-F1
#
_entry.id   AF-A0A930TN68-F1
#
_cell.length_a   1.000
_cell.length_b   1.000
_cell.length_c   1.000
_cell.angle_alpha   90.00
_cell.angle_beta   90.00
_cell.angle_gamma   90.00
#
_symmetry.space_group_name_H-M   'P 1'
#
loop_
_entity.id
_entity.type
_entity.pdbx_description
1 polymer ?
#
loop_
_entity_poly.entity_id
_entity_poly.type
_entity_poly.pdbx_seq_one_letter_code
_entity_poly.pdbx_strand_id
1 'polypeptide(L)'
;MQQRQTSAQEAVTLFNGIGLPLAILGEPKPAQTRFYTAKDKKGTPIEQGAAKEYGYETSERGLRGRKVYPHHATLPEGYWADPTEDRTNQQINGHYQEYRRPSGEKERDSQNKSIKGWVNPQTEFSFDVDVVNLSTVELGALLWLLSLPENAYHRLGGGKPLGFGSVRLDIDWAKSDLRSGANWQQFYQNLTSTTKPAINPDEVIKEYKNSVESAYKSDFDNVSFIAAFCRYAKGFEDGLPVHYPRISQQIDPEGKNYEWFTNNEAGEGLSLPSLVDDKSLLLNPRSGKKSNPSNRALQR
;
A
#
# COMPACT_ATOMS: atom_id res chain seq x y z
N MET A 1 24.69 -12.66 6.11
CA MET A 1 24.52 -12.02 7.43
C MET A 1 24.00 -10.62 7.15
N GLN A 2 22.74 -10.30 7.49
CA GLN A 2 22.21 -8.94 7.35
C GLN A 2 22.99 -8.01 8.29
N GLN A 3 23.94 -7.24 7.75
CA GLN A 3 24.54 -6.14 8.49
C GLN A 3 23.49 -5.03 8.58
N ARG A 4 22.97 -4.78 9.78
CA ARG A 4 22.15 -3.60 10.04
C ARG A 4 23.09 -2.40 10.09
N GLN A 5 22.79 -1.34 9.34
CA GLN A 5 23.55 -0.10 9.42
C GLN A 5 23.17 0.68 10.68
N THR A 6 21.91 0.61 11.10
CA THR A 6 21.43 1.12 12.40
C THR A 6 21.58 0.06 13.50
N SER A 7 22.03 0.46 14.70
CA SER A 7 22.12 -0.48 15.83
C SER A 7 20.73 -1.00 16.22
N ALA A 8 20.66 -2.20 16.80
CA ALA A 8 19.38 -2.78 17.20
C ALA A 8 18.65 -1.93 18.27
N GLN A 9 19.41 -1.25 19.13
CA GLN A 9 18.90 -0.37 20.18
C GLN A 9 18.27 0.91 19.61
N GLU A 10 18.85 1.49 18.56
CA GLU A 10 18.32 2.70 17.91
C GLU A 10 17.18 2.37 16.92
N ALA A 11 17.26 1.20 16.28
CA ALA A 11 16.32 0.76 15.26
C ALA A 11 14.92 0.48 15.81
N VAL A 12 14.77 0.12 17.09
CA VAL A 12 13.52 -0.42 17.63
C VAL A 12 13.11 0.34 18.89
N THR A 13 11.91 0.93 18.86
CA THR A 13 11.23 1.37 20.07
C THR A 13 10.52 0.19 20.70
N LEU A 14 10.79 -0.10 21.97
CA LEU A 14 10.11 -1.13 22.75
C LEU A 14 9.04 -0.50 23.65
N PHE A 15 7.92 -1.20 23.78
CA PHE A 15 6.79 -0.82 24.63
C PHE A 15 6.75 -1.69 25.87
N ASN A 16 6.64 -1.04 27.03
CA ASN A 16 6.60 -1.71 28.33
C ASN A 16 5.31 -2.49 28.57
N GLY A 17 5.35 -3.37 29.58
CA GLY A 17 4.18 -4.09 30.08
C GLY A 17 3.52 -4.95 29.00
N ILE A 18 2.21 -4.78 28.80
CA ILE A 18 1.42 -5.54 27.83
C ILE A 18 1.58 -5.07 26.38
N GLY A 19 2.23 -3.91 26.14
CA GLY A 19 2.47 -3.35 24.81
C GLY A 19 1.37 -2.41 24.31
N LEU A 20 1.60 -1.82 23.14
CA LEU A 20 0.71 -0.86 22.49
C LEU A 20 -0.48 -1.57 21.83
N PRO A 21 -1.75 -1.27 22.19
CA PRO A 21 -2.91 -1.91 21.60
C PRO A 21 -3.22 -1.27 20.24
N LEU A 22 -3.12 -2.07 19.17
CA LEU A 22 -3.46 -1.59 17.83
C LEU A 22 -4.97 -1.55 17.63
N ALA A 23 -5.42 -0.67 16.74
CA ALA A 23 -6.77 -0.73 16.19
C ALA A 23 -7.03 -2.09 15.51
N ILE A 24 -8.31 -2.45 15.38
CA ILE A 24 -8.71 -3.71 14.73
C ILE A 24 -8.22 -3.69 13.28
N LEU A 25 -7.37 -4.67 12.95
CA LEU A 25 -6.97 -4.93 11.57
C LEU A 25 -8.08 -5.77 10.92
N GLY A 26 -8.98 -5.12 10.20
CA GLY A 26 -10.07 -5.78 9.48
C GLY A 26 -9.73 -6.01 8.01
N GLU A 27 -10.49 -6.88 7.34
CA GLU A 27 -10.49 -6.90 5.88
C GLU A 27 -11.91 -7.16 5.37
N PRO A 28 -12.28 -6.62 4.19
CA PRO A 28 -13.57 -6.93 3.61
C PRO A 28 -13.66 -8.45 3.44
N LYS A 29 -14.74 -9.07 3.95
CA LYS A 29 -14.96 -10.51 3.78
C LYS A 29 -14.96 -10.87 2.29
N PRO A 30 -14.55 -12.10 1.89
CA PRO A 30 -14.57 -12.53 0.49
C PRO A 30 -15.94 -12.33 -0.21
N ALA A 31 -17.03 -12.35 0.55
CA ALA A 31 -18.38 -12.04 0.08
C ALA A 31 -18.60 -10.59 -0.42
N GLN A 32 -17.61 -9.70 -0.26
CA GLN A 32 -17.61 -8.32 -0.79
C GLN A 32 -17.17 -8.33 -2.27
N THR A 33 -17.92 -9.03 -3.12
CA THR A 33 -17.53 -9.36 -4.50
C THR A 33 -17.19 -8.13 -5.33
N ARG A 34 -17.92 -7.02 -5.15
CA ARG A 34 -17.71 -5.71 -5.80
C ARG A 34 -16.32 -5.10 -5.56
N PHE A 35 -15.63 -5.51 -4.50
CA PHE A 35 -14.29 -5.05 -4.18
C PHE A 35 -13.20 -5.87 -4.90
N TYR A 36 -13.50 -7.14 -5.19
CA TYR A 36 -12.52 -8.10 -5.69
C TYR A 36 -12.67 -8.43 -7.18
N THR A 37 -13.87 -8.24 -7.73
CA THR A 37 -14.22 -8.57 -9.12
C THR A 37 -14.51 -7.31 -9.92
N ALA A 38 -14.34 -7.41 -11.23
CA ALA A 38 -14.43 -6.32 -12.19
C ALA A 38 -15.47 -6.66 -13.26
N LYS A 39 -16.08 -5.62 -13.85
CA LYS A 39 -17.00 -5.75 -14.97
C LYS A 39 -16.37 -6.48 -16.17
N ASP A 40 -15.06 -6.26 -16.37
CA ASP A 40 -14.29 -6.77 -17.50
C ASP A 40 -12.82 -7.07 -17.11
N LYS A 41 -12.07 -7.72 -18.01
CA LYS A 41 -10.65 -8.03 -17.83
C LYS A 41 -9.73 -6.80 -17.69
N LYS A 42 -10.22 -5.60 -17.97
CA LYS A 42 -9.45 -4.35 -17.81
C LYS A 42 -9.50 -3.82 -16.38
N GLY A 43 -10.28 -4.44 -15.50
CA GLY A 43 -10.36 -4.06 -14.08
C GLY A 43 -11.41 -2.99 -13.78
N THR A 44 -12.31 -2.69 -14.73
CA THR A 44 -13.39 -1.71 -14.55
C THR A 44 -14.24 -2.05 -13.32
N PRO A 45 -14.45 -1.12 -12.37
CA PRO A 45 -15.28 -1.37 -11.20
C PRO A 45 -16.68 -1.85 -11.60
N ILE A 46 -17.25 -2.78 -10.82
CA ILE A 46 -18.64 -3.18 -10.98
C ILE A 46 -19.53 -1.98 -10.67
N GLU A 47 -20.63 -1.85 -11.41
CA GLU A 47 -21.59 -0.76 -11.21
C GLU A 47 -22.21 -0.81 -9.80
N GLN A 48 -22.45 0.38 -9.26
CA GLN A 48 -23.10 0.56 -7.96
C GLN A 48 -24.44 -0.18 -7.92
N GLY A 49 -24.70 -0.89 -6.83
CA GLY A 49 -25.96 -1.62 -6.62
C GLY A 49 -26.06 -2.97 -7.34
N ALA A 50 -25.06 -3.38 -8.13
CA ALA A 50 -25.08 -4.71 -8.75
C ALA A 50 -25.20 -5.82 -7.69
N ALA A 51 -25.85 -6.93 -8.01
CA ALA A 51 -25.94 -8.09 -7.11
C ALA A 51 -24.55 -8.71 -6.85
N LYS A 52 -24.40 -9.49 -5.77
CA LYS A 52 -23.08 -10.09 -5.44
C LYS A 52 -22.64 -11.08 -6.50
N GLU A 53 -23.61 -11.83 -7.01
CA GLU A 53 -23.50 -12.89 -8.00
C GLU A 53 -22.94 -12.36 -9.33
N TYR A 54 -23.17 -11.07 -9.63
CA TYR A 54 -22.70 -10.40 -10.85
C TYR A 54 -21.20 -10.59 -11.12
N GLY A 55 -20.39 -10.60 -10.05
CA GLY A 55 -18.94 -10.80 -10.13
C GLY A 55 -18.51 -12.23 -10.54
N TYR A 56 -19.41 -13.21 -10.45
CA TYR A 56 -19.16 -14.63 -10.66
C TYR A 56 -19.94 -15.24 -11.83
N GLU A 57 -20.90 -14.50 -12.40
CA GLU A 57 -21.80 -15.00 -13.45
C GLU A 57 -21.08 -15.46 -14.72
N THR A 58 -19.89 -14.91 -15.03
CA THR A 58 -19.21 -15.21 -16.30
C THR A 58 -17.68 -15.25 -16.15
N SER A 59 -17.02 -16.02 -17.02
CA SER A 59 -15.56 -16.05 -17.14
C SER A 59 -14.97 -14.75 -17.70
N GLU A 60 -15.79 -13.86 -18.27
CA GLU A 60 -15.37 -12.57 -18.83
C GLU A 60 -15.09 -11.52 -17.75
N ARG A 61 -15.53 -11.76 -16.51
CA ARG A 61 -15.25 -10.88 -15.37
C ARG A 61 -13.75 -10.79 -15.09
N GLY A 62 -13.31 -9.59 -14.76
CA GLY A 62 -11.94 -9.36 -14.32
C GLY A 62 -11.79 -9.56 -12.82
N LEU A 63 -10.54 -9.74 -12.38
CA LEU A 63 -10.18 -9.56 -10.98
C LEU A 63 -9.64 -8.13 -10.83
N ARG A 64 -10.05 -7.46 -9.75
CA ARG A 64 -9.55 -6.11 -9.46
C ARG A 64 -8.27 -6.15 -8.64
N GLY A 65 -7.88 -7.33 -8.15
CA GLY A 65 -6.52 -7.70 -7.74
C GLY A 65 -5.91 -6.90 -6.59
N ARG A 66 -6.56 -5.83 -6.09
CA ARG A 66 -5.96 -4.91 -5.13
C ARG A 66 -6.49 -5.14 -3.72
N LYS A 67 -5.63 -5.72 -2.88
CA LYS A 67 -5.68 -5.64 -1.42
C LYS A 67 -4.47 -4.85 -0.91
N VAL A 68 -4.17 -3.76 -1.61
CA VAL A 68 -3.06 -2.87 -1.26
C VAL A 68 -3.60 -1.66 -0.51
N TYR A 69 -2.83 -1.22 0.48
CA TYR A 69 -3.09 -0.02 1.27
C TYR A 69 -2.11 1.06 0.81
N PRO A 70 -2.59 2.12 0.16
CA PRO A 70 -1.73 3.21 -0.32
C PRO A 70 -0.87 3.81 0.79
N HIS A 71 0.26 4.39 0.39
CA HIS A 71 1.06 5.19 1.30
C HIS A 71 0.21 6.32 1.92
N HIS A 72 0.41 6.58 3.21
CA HIS A 72 -0.28 7.64 3.93
C HIS A 72 0.58 8.91 3.83
N ALA A 73 0.50 9.58 2.68
CA ALA A 73 1.38 10.70 2.31
C ALA A 73 1.18 11.95 3.18
N THR A 74 0.02 12.06 3.82
CA THR A 74 -0.47 13.27 4.49
C THR A 74 -0.37 13.22 6.01
N LEU A 75 0.26 12.18 6.58
CA LEU A 75 0.41 12.08 8.03
C LEU A 75 1.20 13.29 8.59
N PRO A 76 0.68 13.97 9.63
CA PRO A 76 1.32 15.15 10.17
C PRO A 76 2.61 14.82 10.93
N GLU A 77 3.48 15.81 11.08
CA GLU A 77 4.60 15.74 12.00
C GLU A 77 4.11 15.39 13.41
N GLY A 78 4.85 14.53 14.11
CA GLY A 78 4.46 14.05 15.45
C GLY A 78 3.32 13.02 15.45
N TYR A 79 2.79 12.58 14.30
CA TYR A 79 1.76 11.53 14.25
C TYR A 79 2.14 10.26 15.04
N TRP A 80 3.41 9.86 14.92
CA TRP A 80 3.99 8.69 15.60
C TRP A 80 4.59 9.00 17.00
N ALA A 81 4.57 10.26 17.44
CA ALA A 81 5.11 10.66 18.74
C ALA A 81 4.21 10.18 19.88
N ASP A 82 4.85 9.91 21.02
CA ASP A 82 4.22 9.49 22.28
C ASP A 82 3.14 8.42 22.07
N PRO A 83 3.49 7.28 21.44
CA PRO A 83 2.50 6.34 20.94
C PRO A 83 1.68 5.67 22.05
N THR A 84 2.19 5.66 23.28
CA THR A 84 1.49 5.13 24.46
C THR A 84 0.45 6.09 25.04
N GLU A 85 0.54 7.39 24.75
CA GLU A 85 -0.50 8.35 25.10
C GLU A 85 -1.74 8.13 24.23
N ASP A 86 -2.92 8.06 24.84
CA ASP A 86 -4.17 7.93 24.10
C ASP A 86 -4.61 9.28 23.53
N ARG A 87 -4.38 9.47 22.23
CA ARG A 87 -4.79 10.65 21.47
C ARG A 87 -5.87 10.31 20.45
N THR A 88 -6.56 9.18 20.60
CA THR A 88 -7.56 8.69 19.62
C THR A 88 -8.80 9.58 19.50
N ASN A 89 -9.07 10.43 20.50
CA ASN A 89 -10.16 11.42 20.49
C ASN A 89 -9.69 12.84 20.11
N GLN A 90 -8.41 13.03 19.79
CA GLN A 90 -7.83 14.33 19.42
C GLN A 90 -7.39 14.30 17.96
N GLN A 91 -7.76 15.33 17.20
CA GLN A 91 -7.23 15.53 15.86
C GLN A 91 -5.95 16.35 15.90
N ILE A 92 -4.96 15.91 15.12
CA ILE A 92 -3.79 16.71 14.78
C ILE A 92 -3.84 16.91 13.27
N ASN A 93 -4.01 18.16 12.82
CA ASN A 93 -4.10 18.53 11.41
C ASN A 93 -5.10 17.67 10.59
N GLY A 94 -6.25 17.32 11.17
CA GLY A 94 -7.27 16.51 10.50
C GLY A 94 -7.08 14.99 10.61
N HIS A 95 -6.05 14.51 11.32
CA HIS A 95 -5.77 13.09 11.53
C HIS A 95 -5.96 12.70 13.00
N TYR A 96 -6.63 11.57 13.24
CA TYR A 96 -6.64 10.92 14.55
C TYR A 96 -5.52 9.89 14.65
N GLN A 97 -5.22 9.41 15.86
CA GLN A 97 -4.29 8.31 16.10
C GLN A 97 -4.88 6.95 15.66
N GLU A 98 -5.16 6.79 14.36
CA GLU A 98 -5.91 5.66 13.77
C GLU A 98 -5.27 4.29 14.05
N TYR A 99 -3.96 4.26 14.32
CA TYR A 99 -3.26 3.01 14.60
C TYR A 99 -3.54 2.44 15.98
N ARG A 100 -4.01 3.25 16.94
CA ARG A 100 -4.21 2.86 18.34
C ARG A 100 -5.68 2.51 18.58
N ARG A 101 -5.93 1.48 19.39
CA ARG A 101 -7.27 1.22 19.94
C ARG A 101 -7.57 2.24 21.05
N PRO A 102 -8.71 2.96 21.04
CA PRO A 102 -9.06 3.88 22.12
C PRO A 102 -9.07 3.20 23.50
N SER A 103 -8.66 3.93 24.53
CA SER A 103 -8.70 3.44 25.91
C SER A 103 -10.14 3.28 26.39
N GLY A 104 -10.38 2.22 27.16
CA GLY A 104 -11.71 1.86 27.66
C GLY A 104 -11.85 0.36 27.85
N GLU A 105 -13.09 -0.10 28.06
CA GLU A 105 -13.39 -1.51 28.33
C GLU A 105 -12.90 -2.46 27.21
N LYS A 106 -12.94 -2.00 25.95
CA LYS A 106 -12.53 -2.77 24.77
C LYS A 106 -11.17 -2.37 24.21
N GLU A 107 -10.29 -1.77 25.02
CA GLU A 107 -8.93 -1.40 24.60
C GLU A 107 -8.13 -2.63 24.15
N ARG A 108 -8.40 -3.80 24.74
CA ARG A 108 -7.84 -5.09 24.34
C ARG A 108 -8.90 -6.17 24.37
N ASP A 109 -9.14 -6.78 23.23
CA ASP A 109 -10.09 -7.87 23.07
C ASP A 109 -9.58 -8.89 22.03
N SER A 110 -10.41 -9.88 21.70
CA SER A 110 -10.04 -10.92 20.74
C SER A 110 -9.93 -10.43 19.29
N GLN A 111 -10.35 -9.19 19.00
CA GLN A 111 -10.36 -8.59 17.66
C GLN A 111 -9.12 -7.75 17.36
N ASN A 112 -8.31 -7.42 18.37
CA ASN A 112 -7.08 -6.67 18.17
C ASN A 112 -5.82 -7.37 18.70
N LYS A 113 -4.66 -6.74 18.44
CA LYS A 113 -3.35 -7.22 18.88
C LYS A 113 -2.59 -6.09 19.54
N SER A 114 -1.85 -6.43 20.60
CA SER A 114 -0.87 -5.53 21.19
C SER A 114 0.52 -5.83 20.64
N ILE A 115 1.26 -4.81 20.22
CA ILE A 115 2.64 -4.93 19.79
C ILE A 115 3.59 -4.55 20.94
N LYS A 116 4.73 -5.23 21.03
CA LYS A 116 5.76 -4.97 22.06
C LYS A 116 6.82 -3.97 21.62
N GLY A 117 6.76 -3.53 20.37
CA GLY A 117 7.68 -2.57 19.81
C GLY A 117 7.49 -2.47 18.31
N TRP A 118 8.18 -1.52 17.71
CA TRP A 118 8.23 -1.34 16.27
C TRP A 118 9.60 -0.85 15.82
N VAL A 119 9.83 -0.97 14.52
CA VAL A 119 11.00 -0.36 13.88
C VAL A 119 10.74 1.14 13.72
N ASN A 120 11.69 1.96 14.14
CA ASN A 120 11.60 3.41 14.08
C ASN A 120 11.70 3.91 12.63
N PRO A 121 11.04 5.04 12.29
CA PRO A 121 11.29 5.73 11.04
C PRO A 121 12.79 5.96 10.81
N GLN A 122 13.21 5.97 9.55
CA GLN A 122 14.61 6.21 9.15
C GLN A 122 15.61 5.11 9.60
N THR A 123 15.12 3.93 9.99
CA THR A 123 15.99 2.76 10.22
C THR A 123 16.41 2.13 8.89
N GLU A 124 17.71 1.88 8.72
CA GLU A 124 18.28 1.32 7.48
C GLU A 124 18.67 -0.16 7.65
N PHE A 125 18.30 -0.96 6.64
CA PHE A 125 18.67 -2.37 6.52
C PHE A 125 19.27 -2.61 5.15
N SER A 126 20.33 -3.42 5.10
CA SER A 126 20.92 -3.88 3.84
C SER A 126 20.65 -5.38 3.65
N PHE A 127 20.30 -5.77 2.44
CA PHE A 127 20.13 -7.17 2.05
C PHE A 127 20.53 -7.34 0.59
N ASP A 128 20.87 -8.58 0.23
CA ASP A 128 21.26 -8.93 -1.13
C ASP A 128 20.06 -9.48 -1.92
N VAL A 129 20.03 -9.19 -3.21
CA VAL A 129 19.06 -9.74 -4.16
C VAL A 129 19.83 -10.47 -5.25
N ASP A 130 19.77 -11.79 -5.22
CA ASP A 130 20.34 -12.63 -6.27
C ASP A 130 19.34 -12.82 -7.42
N VAL A 131 19.80 -12.59 -8.65
CA VAL A 131 19.00 -12.77 -9.86
C VAL A 131 19.67 -13.76 -10.80
N VAL A 132 18.87 -14.61 -11.44
CA VAL A 132 19.34 -15.63 -12.39
C VAL A 132 18.44 -15.63 -13.60
N ASN A 133 19.04 -15.61 -14.80
CA ASN A 133 18.35 -15.75 -16.08
C ASN A 133 17.20 -14.76 -16.32
N LEU A 134 17.32 -13.52 -15.82
CA LEU A 134 16.41 -12.45 -16.20
C LEU A 134 16.73 -11.96 -17.61
N SER A 135 15.69 -11.82 -18.43
CA SER A 135 15.77 -11.03 -19.66
C SER A 135 16.01 -9.56 -19.34
N THR A 136 16.43 -8.77 -20.35
CA THR A 136 16.61 -7.32 -20.19
C THR A 136 15.33 -6.64 -19.71
N VAL A 137 14.17 -7.06 -20.21
CA VAL A 137 12.85 -6.52 -19.82
C VAL A 137 12.53 -6.84 -18.36
N GLU A 138 12.75 -8.07 -17.92
CA GLU A 138 12.50 -8.48 -16.53
C GLU A 138 13.45 -7.79 -15.54
N LEU A 139 14.74 -7.67 -15.90
CA LEU A 139 15.70 -6.92 -15.13
C LEU A 139 15.30 -5.44 -15.05
N GLY A 140 14.83 -4.85 -16.17
CA GLY A 140 14.32 -3.47 -16.19
C GLY A 140 13.13 -3.25 -15.28
N ALA A 141 12.19 -4.20 -15.23
CA ALA A 141 11.06 -4.16 -14.30
C ALA A 141 11.51 -4.21 -12.85
N LEU A 142 12.47 -5.08 -12.51
CA LEU A 142 13.04 -5.17 -11.18
C LEU A 142 13.76 -3.87 -10.78
N LEU A 143 14.64 -3.37 -11.64
CA LEU A 143 15.41 -2.13 -11.37
C LEU A 143 14.48 -0.92 -11.22
N TRP A 144 13.39 -0.86 -12.00
CA TRP A 144 12.36 0.17 -11.84
C TRP A 144 11.67 0.09 -10.47
N LEU A 145 11.30 -1.11 -10.01
CA LEU A 145 10.73 -1.30 -8.67
C LEU A 145 11.73 -0.96 -7.55
N LEU A 146 13.02 -1.19 -7.75
CA LEU A 146 14.07 -0.88 -6.78
C LEU A 146 14.50 0.60 -6.80
N SER A 147 14.03 1.38 -7.78
CA SER A 147 14.44 2.78 -8.01
C SER A 147 13.22 3.70 -8.11
N LEU A 148 12.36 3.65 -7.08
CA LEU A 148 11.17 4.51 -7.04
C LEU A 148 11.56 6.00 -6.91
N PRO A 149 10.77 6.93 -7.47
CA PRO A 149 11.03 8.36 -7.31
C PRO A 149 10.87 8.81 -5.85
N GLU A 150 11.31 10.03 -5.57
CA GLU A 150 11.10 10.66 -4.26
C GLU A 150 9.62 10.65 -3.86
N ASN A 151 9.37 10.51 -2.56
CA ASN A 151 8.03 10.41 -1.95
C ASN A 151 7.19 9.21 -2.43
N ALA A 152 7.81 8.19 -3.03
CA ALA A 152 7.17 6.92 -3.34
C ALA A 152 7.78 5.78 -2.51
N TYR A 153 6.91 4.96 -1.92
CA TYR A 153 7.31 3.93 -0.96
C TYR A 153 6.68 2.57 -1.27
N HIS A 154 7.45 1.52 -1.04
CA HIS A 154 6.92 0.17 -0.88
C HIS A 154 6.27 0.00 0.49
N ARG A 155 5.54 -1.10 0.67
CA ARG A 155 4.90 -1.44 1.94
C ARG A 155 5.33 -2.81 2.43
N LEU A 156 5.94 -2.87 3.61
CA LEU A 156 6.47 -4.08 4.23
C LEU A 156 5.81 -4.33 5.60
N GLY A 157 5.59 -5.59 5.96
CA GLY A 157 5.10 -5.97 7.29
C GLY A 157 3.58 -5.83 7.51
N GLY A 158 3.17 -5.94 8.77
CA GLY A 158 1.78 -5.80 9.23
C GLY A 158 1.38 -4.33 9.44
N GLY A 159 0.09 -4.06 9.64
CA GLY A 159 -0.37 -2.70 9.96
C GLY A 159 -0.32 -1.70 8.79
N LYS A 160 -0.07 -2.14 7.56
CA LYS A 160 -0.16 -1.30 6.34
C LYS A 160 -1.42 -0.41 6.25
N PRO A 161 -2.62 -0.88 6.65
CA PRO A 161 -3.81 -0.03 6.65
C PRO A 161 -3.80 1.10 7.69
N LEU A 162 -2.95 0.98 8.71
CA LEU A 162 -2.81 1.94 9.81
C LEU A 162 -1.60 2.87 9.61
N GLY A 163 -1.03 2.92 8.40
CA GLY A 163 0.13 3.74 8.08
C GLY A 163 1.49 3.04 8.22
N PHE A 164 1.60 1.89 8.91
CA PHE A 164 2.90 1.22 9.13
C PHE A 164 3.57 0.68 7.86
N GLY A 165 4.90 0.61 7.91
CA GLY A 165 5.68 -0.20 6.97
C GLY A 165 6.00 0.47 5.64
N SER A 166 6.03 1.80 5.56
CA SER A 166 6.59 2.49 4.41
C SER A 166 8.09 2.28 4.35
N VAL A 167 8.58 1.78 3.22
CA VAL A 167 10.01 1.54 2.99
C VAL A 167 10.41 2.11 1.63
N ARG A 168 11.56 2.76 1.60
CA ARG A 168 12.28 3.11 0.38
C ARG A 168 13.36 2.05 0.16
N LEU A 169 13.66 1.78 -1.11
CA LEU A 169 14.75 0.90 -1.51
C LEU A 169 15.75 1.73 -2.31
N ASP A 170 17.02 1.45 -2.10
CA ASP A 170 18.13 2.07 -2.82
C ASP A 170 19.16 0.98 -3.15
N ILE A 171 19.71 1.02 -4.36
CA ILE A 171 20.70 0.05 -4.83
C ILE A 171 22.10 0.59 -4.52
N ASP A 172 22.91 -0.18 -3.80
CA ASP A 172 24.35 0.05 -3.69
C ASP A 172 25.05 -0.49 -4.94
N TRP A 173 25.15 0.36 -5.98
CA TRP A 173 25.78 0.00 -7.26
C TRP A 173 27.27 -0.35 -7.12
N ALA A 174 27.95 0.20 -6.12
CA ALA A 174 29.35 -0.08 -5.85
C ALA A 174 29.54 -1.52 -5.34
N LYS A 175 28.56 -2.06 -4.61
CA LYS A 175 28.57 -3.44 -4.10
C LYS A 175 27.77 -4.45 -4.93
N SER A 176 27.08 -4.01 -5.97
CA SER A 176 26.31 -4.91 -6.85
C SER A 176 27.23 -5.67 -7.82
N ASP A 177 26.87 -6.87 -8.27
CA ASP A 177 27.51 -7.55 -9.41
C ASP A 177 26.44 -8.15 -10.32
N LEU A 178 26.24 -7.54 -11.48
CA LEU A 178 25.26 -7.95 -12.48
C LEU A 178 25.98 -8.16 -13.79
N ARG A 179 25.70 -9.28 -14.46
CA ARG A 179 26.39 -9.69 -15.69
C ARG A 179 25.45 -10.44 -16.62
N SER A 180 25.70 -10.31 -17.92
CA SER A 180 25.04 -11.17 -18.90
C SER A 180 25.54 -12.62 -18.80
N GLY A 181 24.79 -13.57 -19.36
CA GLY A 181 25.22 -14.97 -19.43
C GLY A 181 26.57 -15.14 -20.14
N ALA A 182 26.83 -14.38 -21.21
CA ALA A 182 28.11 -14.39 -21.92
C ALA A 182 29.27 -13.89 -21.04
N ASN A 183 29.03 -12.84 -20.24
CA ASN A 183 30.06 -12.34 -19.31
C ASN A 183 30.33 -13.34 -18.17
N TRP A 184 29.30 -14.03 -17.67
CA TRP A 184 29.49 -15.11 -16.71
C TRP A 184 30.27 -16.28 -17.31
N GLN A 185 29.93 -16.70 -18.53
CA GLN A 185 30.67 -17.76 -19.24
C GLN A 185 32.16 -17.40 -19.37
N GLN A 186 32.47 -16.17 -19.80
CA GLN A 186 33.85 -15.70 -19.92
C GLN A 186 34.56 -15.63 -18.56
N PHE A 187 33.88 -15.18 -17.50
CA PHE A 187 34.43 -15.16 -16.15
C PHE A 187 34.83 -16.56 -15.68
N TYR A 188 33.91 -17.53 -15.82
CA TYR A 188 34.17 -18.92 -15.42
C TYR A 188 35.25 -19.61 -16.25
N GLN A 189 35.43 -19.23 -17.52
CA GLN A 189 36.48 -19.79 -18.38
C GLN A 189 37.90 -19.31 -18.01
N ASN A 190 38.04 -18.06 -17.55
CA ASN A 190 39.36 -17.46 -17.33
C ASN A 190 39.88 -17.58 -15.90
N LEU A 191 39.03 -17.97 -14.93
CA LEU A 191 39.36 -18.17 -13.49
C LEU A 191 40.18 -17.03 -12.85
N THR A 192 40.13 -15.83 -13.44
CA THR A 192 40.86 -14.62 -13.04
C THR A 192 39.87 -13.46 -12.96
N SER A 193 40.24 -12.39 -12.26
CA SER A 193 39.39 -11.21 -12.11
C SER A 193 39.13 -10.56 -13.47
N THR A 194 37.96 -10.78 -14.05
CA THR A 194 37.51 -10.01 -15.21
C THR A 194 36.96 -8.67 -14.76
N THR A 195 37.22 -7.62 -15.54
CA THR A 195 36.65 -6.30 -15.32
C THR A 195 35.14 -6.43 -15.25
N LYS A 196 34.53 -5.96 -14.16
CA LYS A 196 33.07 -5.95 -14.00
C LYS A 196 32.47 -5.15 -15.17
N PRO A 197 31.55 -5.73 -15.97
CA PRO A 197 30.92 -5.00 -17.05
C PRO A 197 30.11 -3.83 -16.48
N ALA A 198 30.20 -2.68 -17.13
CA ALA A 198 29.33 -1.55 -16.80
C ALA A 198 27.90 -1.87 -17.24
N ILE A 199 26.94 -1.61 -16.36
CA ILE A 199 25.51 -1.65 -16.68
C ILE A 199 24.99 -0.24 -16.54
N ASN A 200 24.24 0.22 -17.54
CA ASN A 200 23.47 1.45 -17.46
C ASN A 200 22.03 1.11 -17.02
N PRO A 201 21.68 1.31 -15.73
CA PRO A 201 20.34 0.95 -15.24
C PRO A 201 19.22 1.70 -15.95
N ASP A 202 19.46 2.94 -16.37
CA ASP A 202 18.45 3.76 -17.05
C ASP A 202 18.09 3.19 -18.42
N GLU A 203 19.06 2.63 -19.16
CA GLU A 203 18.82 1.95 -20.43
C GLU A 203 18.02 0.66 -20.25
N VAL A 204 18.34 -0.13 -19.21
CA VAL A 204 17.64 -1.39 -18.92
C VAL A 204 16.20 -1.11 -18.46
N ILE A 205 16.00 -0.10 -17.61
CA ILE A 205 14.66 0.37 -17.21
C ILE A 205 13.89 0.90 -18.42
N LYS A 206 14.54 1.63 -19.32
CA LYS A 206 13.93 2.14 -20.55
C LYS A 206 13.42 0.99 -21.44
N GLU A 207 14.17 -0.10 -21.55
CA GLU A 207 13.73 -1.27 -22.31
C GLU A 207 12.44 -1.89 -21.75
N TYR A 208 12.33 -1.96 -20.42
CA TYR A 208 11.09 -2.36 -19.75
C TYR A 208 9.94 -1.40 -20.06
N LYS A 209 10.17 -0.09 -19.95
CA LYS A 209 9.15 0.92 -20.24
C LYS A 209 8.65 0.83 -21.68
N ASN A 210 9.57 0.78 -22.66
CA ASN A 210 9.24 0.64 -24.08
C ASN A 210 8.43 -0.64 -24.36
N SER A 211 8.79 -1.75 -23.70
CA SER A 211 8.08 -3.03 -23.85
C SER A 211 6.64 -2.94 -23.34
N VAL A 212 6.43 -2.30 -22.19
CA VAL A 212 5.09 -2.04 -21.64
C VAL A 212 4.30 -1.11 -22.55
N GLU A 213 4.90 0.00 -23.00
CA GLU A 213 4.23 0.95 -23.90
C GLU A 213 3.79 0.30 -25.21
N SER A 214 4.64 -0.53 -25.80
CA SER A 214 4.34 -1.25 -27.03
C SER A 214 3.21 -2.27 -26.84
N ALA A 215 3.23 -3.00 -25.73
CA ALA A 215 2.22 -4.03 -25.44
C ALA A 215 0.84 -3.44 -25.15
N TYR A 216 0.79 -2.29 -24.45
CA TYR A 216 -0.45 -1.65 -24.02
C TYR A 216 -0.89 -0.47 -24.89
N LYS A 217 -0.06 -0.06 -25.86
CA LYS A 217 -0.31 1.05 -26.80
C LYS A 217 -0.69 2.35 -26.08
N SER A 218 0.07 2.65 -25.03
CA SER A 218 -0.14 3.79 -24.14
C SER A 218 1.21 4.18 -23.55
N ASP A 219 1.40 5.45 -23.20
CA ASP A 219 2.57 5.89 -22.44
C ASP A 219 2.68 5.11 -21.13
N PHE A 220 3.92 4.86 -20.68
CA PHE A 220 4.20 3.95 -19.56
C PHE A 220 3.42 4.33 -18.30
N ASP A 221 3.46 5.60 -17.92
CA ASP A 221 2.80 6.12 -16.71
C ASP A 221 1.27 6.10 -16.79
N ASN A 222 0.71 6.01 -18.00
CA ASN A 222 -0.73 5.96 -18.26
C ASN A 222 -1.29 4.52 -18.30
N VAL A 223 -0.42 3.51 -18.39
CA VAL A 223 -0.87 2.11 -18.33
C VAL A 223 -1.49 1.83 -16.97
N SER A 224 -2.70 1.27 -16.97
CA SER A 224 -3.57 1.22 -15.77
C SER A 224 -2.92 0.62 -14.52
N PHE A 225 -2.17 -0.48 -14.66
CA PHE A 225 -1.49 -1.10 -13.53
C PHE A 225 -0.24 -0.32 -13.08
N ILE A 226 0.43 0.39 -13.99
CA ILE A 226 1.54 1.29 -13.67
C ILE A 226 1.02 2.51 -12.91
N ALA A 227 0.01 3.20 -13.46
CA ALA A 227 -0.64 4.33 -12.81
C ALA A 227 -1.16 3.96 -11.41
N ALA A 228 -1.80 2.81 -11.28
CA ALA A 228 -2.30 2.30 -10.00
C ALA A 228 -1.16 2.00 -9.00
N PHE A 229 -0.06 1.41 -9.46
CA PHE A 229 1.12 1.18 -8.62
C PHE A 229 1.76 2.49 -8.17
N CYS A 230 1.97 3.44 -9.08
CA CYS A 230 2.52 4.76 -8.77
C CYS A 230 1.65 5.49 -7.74
N ARG A 231 0.31 5.45 -7.90
CA ARG A 231 -0.61 6.01 -6.91
C ARG A 231 -0.53 5.28 -5.56
N TYR A 232 -0.45 3.96 -5.57
CA TYR A 232 -0.28 3.18 -4.34
C TYR A 232 1.01 3.58 -3.59
N ALA A 233 2.12 3.71 -4.31
CA ALA A 233 3.43 3.99 -3.74
C ALA A 233 3.54 5.42 -3.20
N LYS A 234 2.98 6.40 -3.92
CA LYS A 234 2.96 7.81 -3.51
C LYS A 234 1.90 8.12 -2.47
N GLY A 235 0.77 7.42 -2.48
CA GLY A 235 -0.40 7.82 -1.72
C GLY A 235 -1.22 8.89 -2.45
N PHE A 236 -2.15 9.48 -1.71
CA PHE A 236 -3.02 10.55 -2.21
C PHE A 236 -2.48 11.92 -1.76
N GLU A 237 -2.52 12.91 -2.67
CA GLU A 237 -2.03 14.27 -2.44
C GLU A 237 -3.17 15.25 -2.08
N ASP A 238 -4.38 14.72 -1.87
CA ASP A 238 -5.60 15.47 -1.58
C ASP A 238 -5.67 16.02 -0.15
N GLY A 239 -4.68 15.72 0.69
CA GLY A 239 -4.65 16.10 2.10
C GLY A 239 -5.59 15.28 2.97
N LEU A 240 -6.27 14.28 2.42
CA LEU A 240 -7.27 13.50 3.15
C LEU A 240 -6.62 12.33 3.91
N PRO A 241 -7.16 11.98 5.10
CA PRO A 241 -6.69 10.81 5.82
C PRO A 241 -7.01 9.51 5.08
N VAL A 242 -6.01 8.65 4.93
CA VAL A 242 -6.19 7.27 4.47
C VAL A 242 -6.56 6.39 5.67
N HIS A 243 -7.75 5.78 5.65
CA HIS A 243 -8.22 4.89 6.72
C HIS A 243 -9.17 3.80 6.20
N TYR A 244 -9.47 2.80 7.03
CA TYR A 244 -10.52 1.82 6.73
C TYR A 244 -11.89 2.50 6.60
N PRO A 245 -12.77 1.98 5.73
CA PRO A 245 -14.15 2.47 5.68
C PRO A 245 -14.81 2.39 7.06
N ARG A 246 -15.45 3.49 7.46
CA ARG A 246 -16.14 3.65 8.75
C ARG A 246 -17.34 4.59 8.58
N ILE A 247 -18.28 4.51 9.51
CA ILE A 247 -19.57 5.20 9.41
C ILE A 247 -19.56 6.66 9.88
N SER A 248 -18.47 7.10 10.52
CA SER A 248 -18.31 8.46 11.04
C SER A 248 -16.88 8.96 10.83
N GLN A 249 -16.66 10.27 10.96
CA GLN A 249 -15.30 10.84 10.91
C GLN A 249 -14.48 10.52 12.16
N GLN A 250 -15.13 10.33 13.32
CA GLN A 250 -14.45 9.95 14.56
C GLN A 250 -14.19 8.44 14.58
N ILE A 251 -13.10 8.05 15.24
CA ILE A 251 -12.81 6.65 15.52
C ILE A 251 -13.90 6.12 16.44
N ASP A 252 -14.54 5.01 16.05
CA ASP A 252 -15.44 4.28 16.93
C ASP A 252 -14.62 3.55 18.01
N PRO A 253 -14.80 3.86 19.32
CA PRO A 253 -14.06 3.19 20.40
C PRO A 253 -14.28 1.68 20.46
N GLU A 254 -15.43 1.19 19.99
CA GLU A 254 -15.72 -0.24 19.90
C GLU A 254 -15.10 -0.87 18.65
N GLY A 255 -14.60 -0.06 17.72
CA GLY A 255 -14.03 -0.45 16.42
C GLY A 255 -15.00 -1.18 15.51
N LYS A 256 -16.27 -0.76 15.53
CA LYS A 256 -17.33 -1.27 14.66
C LYS A 256 -17.22 -0.77 13.22
N ASN A 257 -16.02 -0.54 12.71
CA ASN A 257 -15.78 -0.16 11.31
C ASN A 257 -16.32 -1.21 10.33
N TYR A 258 -16.45 -2.48 10.76
CA TYR A 258 -17.08 -3.54 9.95
C TYR A 258 -18.54 -3.22 9.58
N GLU A 259 -19.24 -2.40 10.37
CA GLU A 259 -20.62 -1.99 10.09
C GLU A 259 -20.72 -1.21 8.79
N TRP A 260 -19.65 -0.54 8.35
CA TRP A 260 -19.60 0.09 7.03
C TRP A 260 -19.91 -0.92 5.92
N PHE A 261 -19.30 -2.10 5.96
CA PHE A 261 -19.52 -3.13 4.93
C PHE A 261 -20.93 -3.71 5.00
N THR A 262 -21.46 -3.93 6.21
CA THR A 262 -22.86 -4.33 6.41
C THR A 262 -23.82 -3.26 5.86
N ASN A 263 -23.49 -1.99 6.05
CA ASN A 263 -24.28 -0.87 5.56
C ASN A 263 -24.22 -0.76 4.04
N ASN A 264 -23.05 -0.98 3.45
CA ASN A 264 -22.84 -0.95 2.01
C ASN A 264 -23.63 -2.04 1.30
N GLU A 265 -23.62 -3.27 1.84
CA GLU A 265 -24.38 -4.39 1.28
C GLU A 265 -25.89 -4.21 1.37
N ALA A 266 -26.37 -3.51 2.41
CA ALA A 266 -27.80 -3.22 2.58
C ALA A 266 -28.24 -1.88 1.94
N GLY A 267 -27.30 -1.12 1.37
CA GLY A 267 -27.51 0.24 0.90
C GLY A 267 -27.09 0.40 -0.55
N GLU A 268 -26.18 1.35 -0.80
CA GLU A 268 -25.78 1.75 -2.14
C GLU A 268 -25.04 0.65 -2.93
N GLY A 269 -24.48 -0.37 -2.29
CA GLY A 269 -23.74 -1.43 -3.00
C GLY A 269 -22.53 -0.87 -3.74
N LEU A 270 -21.74 -0.02 -3.08
CA LEU A 270 -20.55 0.60 -3.65
C LEU A 270 -19.47 -0.44 -3.98
N SER A 271 -18.78 -0.20 -5.10
CA SER A 271 -17.54 -0.88 -5.45
C SER A 271 -16.35 -0.10 -4.92
N LEU A 272 -15.25 -0.79 -4.59
CA LEU A 272 -13.99 -0.13 -4.28
C LEU A 272 -13.57 0.71 -5.51
N PRO A 273 -13.17 1.98 -5.42
CA PRO A 273 -12.83 2.76 -6.60
C PRO A 273 -11.53 2.27 -7.27
N SER A 274 -11.18 2.74 -8.47
CA SER A 274 -9.80 2.58 -8.95
C SER A 274 -8.86 3.38 -8.04
N LEU A 275 -7.59 2.97 -7.92
CA LEU A 275 -6.60 3.83 -7.25
C LEU A 275 -6.38 5.12 -8.03
N VAL A 276 -6.41 5.05 -9.37
CA VAL A 276 -6.15 6.18 -10.25
C VAL A 276 -7.24 7.26 -10.19
N ASP A 277 -8.50 6.85 -9.97
CA ASP A 277 -9.66 7.75 -10.06
C ASP A 277 -9.78 8.73 -8.89
N ASP A 278 -8.99 8.54 -7.83
CA ASP A 278 -8.95 9.40 -6.64
C ASP A 278 -10.33 9.63 -5.99
N LYS A 279 -11.12 8.56 -5.91
CA LYS A 279 -12.46 8.60 -5.30
C LYS A 279 -12.40 7.96 -3.92
N SER A 280 -12.85 8.70 -2.91
CA SER A 280 -13.12 8.14 -1.58
C SER A 280 -14.42 7.34 -1.56
N LEU A 281 -14.53 6.43 -0.59
CA LEU A 281 -15.79 5.79 -0.24
C LEU A 281 -16.61 6.70 0.69
N LEU A 282 -17.93 6.70 0.52
CA LEU A 282 -18.84 7.44 1.41
C LEU A 282 -18.73 6.90 2.84
N LEU A 283 -18.71 7.77 3.85
CA LEU A 283 -18.73 7.32 5.26
C LEU A 283 -20.00 6.52 5.57
N ASN A 284 -21.19 6.98 5.14
CA ASN A 284 -22.44 6.26 5.35
C ASN A 284 -23.03 5.77 4.02
N PRO A 285 -22.85 4.49 3.65
CA PRO A 285 -23.33 3.95 2.39
C PRO A 285 -24.84 3.59 2.42
N ARG A 286 -25.61 4.04 3.41
CA ARG A 286 -27.08 3.92 3.47
C ARG A 286 -27.83 5.24 3.26
N SER A 287 -27.14 6.38 3.16
CA SER A 287 -27.76 7.71 3.22
C SER A 287 -28.38 8.16 1.88
N GLY A 288 -29.21 7.34 1.26
CA GLY A 288 -30.06 7.76 0.16
C GLY A 288 -31.17 8.71 0.63
N LYS A 289 -30.91 10.02 0.69
CA LYS A 289 -31.93 11.07 0.51
C LYS A 289 -31.35 12.23 -0.30
N LYS A 290 -32.00 12.49 -1.45
CA LYS A 290 -31.90 13.60 -2.42
C LYS A 290 -30.86 14.70 -2.10
N SER A 291 -29.99 14.93 -3.09
CA SER A 291 -29.09 16.09 -3.19
C SER A 291 -29.77 17.40 -2.76
N ASN A 292 -29.35 17.94 -1.62
CA ASN A 292 -29.53 19.35 -1.30
C ASN A 292 -28.17 20.05 -1.52
N PRO A 293 -28.08 21.08 -2.38
CA PRO A 293 -26.80 21.60 -2.87
C PRO A 293 -26.02 22.47 -1.88
N SER A 294 -26.29 22.40 -0.57
CA SER A 294 -25.66 23.28 0.43
C SER A 294 -24.56 22.64 1.30
N ASN A 295 -24.21 21.36 1.12
CA ASN A 295 -23.16 20.70 1.93
C ASN A 295 -22.00 20.17 1.08
N ARG A 296 -21.37 21.06 0.29
CA ARG A 296 -20.18 20.73 -0.51
C ARG A 296 -18.85 20.95 0.21
N ALA A 297 -18.86 21.21 1.52
CA ALA A 297 -17.65 21.30 2.32
C ALA A 297 -17.60 20.11 3.30
N LEU A 298 -16.45 19.42 3.33
CA LEU A 298 -16.07 18.39 4.31
C LEU A 298 -16.74 17.01 4.17
N GLN A 299 -16.87 16.47 2.96
CA GLN A 299 -16.99 15.02 2.76
C GLN A 299 -16.36 14.60 1.43
N ARG A 300 -15.06 14.26 1.47
CA ARG A 300 -14.41 13.16 0.75
C ARG A 300 -13.27 12.67 1.62
#